data_AF-A0A7C1SE29-F1
#
_entry.id   AF-A0A7C1SE29-F1
#
_cell.length_a   1.000
_cell.length_b   1.000
_cell.length_c   1.000
_cell.angle_alpha   90.00
_cell.angle_beta   90.00
_cell.angle_gamma   90.00
#
_symmetry.space_group_name_H-M   'P 1'
#
loop_
_entity.id
_entity.type
_entity.pdbx_description
1 polymer ?
#
loop_
_entity_poly.entity_id
_entity_poly.type
_entity_poly.pdbx_seq_one_letter_code
_entity_poly.pdbx_strand_id
1 'polypeptide(L)' 'MSVLKDEGRIGLVVSNVRYAGIMIPVDELLGEIGEQVGLKLQHIYVLRYRGNSSQQMLKHQKEPVRESLIVWQKHQRK' A
#
# COMPACT_ATOMS: atom_id res chain seq x y z
N MET A 1 -21.30 -3.74 8.10
CA MET A 1 -21.79 -2.38 7.76
C MET A 1 -20.59 -1.54 7.38
N SER A 2 -20.60 -0.83 6.25
CA SER A 2 -19.48 0.04 5.87
C SER A 2 -19.62 1.40 6.55
N VAL A 3 -18.53 1.95 7.09
CA VAL A 3 -18.50 3.27 7.75
C VAL A 3 -18.23 4.42 6.77
N LEU A 4 -17.86 4.12 5.52
CA LEU A 4 -17.69 5.13 4.47
C LEU A 4 -19.04 5.57 3.90
N LYS A 5 -19.22 6.89 3.76
CA LYS A 5 -20.28 7.48 2.94
C LYS A 5 -20.11 7.04 1.48
N ASP A 6 -21.21 7.03 0.73
CA ASP A 6 -21.16 6.76 -0.71
C ASP A 6 -20.28 7.79 -1.41
N GLU A 7 -19.50 7.35 -2.40
CA GLU A 7 -18.43 8.12 -3.05
C GLU A 7 -17.33 8.64 -2.11
N GLY A 8 -17.35 8.25 -0.83
CA GLY A 8 -16.33 8.59 0.14
C GLY A 8 -14.98 7.99 -0.23
N ARG A 9 -13.90 8.71 0.08
CA ARG A 9 -12.53 8.27 -0.16
C ARG A 9 -11.84 7.89 1.14
N ILE A 10 -10.94 6.91 1.06
CA ILE A 10 -10.05 6.52 2.15
C ILE A 10 -8.61 6.52 1.63
N GLY A 11 -7.72 7.12 2.41
CA GLY A 11 -6.29 7.14 2.16
C GLY A 11 -5.55 6.30 3.20
N LEU A 12 -4.62 5.45 2.77
CA LEU A 12 -3.73 4.69 3.65
C LEU A 12 -2.28 4.94 3.27
N VAL A 13 -1.49 5.42 4.23
CA VAL A 13 -0.03 5.50 4.07
C VAL A 13 0.57 4.19 4.55
N VAL A 14 1.33 3.51 3.69
CA VAL A 14 1.95 2.21 3.98
C VAL A 14 3.32 2.11 3.31
N SER A 15 4.23 1.33 3.89
CA SER A 15 5.50 0.99 3.24
C SER A 15 5.49 -0.42 2.70
N ASN A 16 6.14 -0.61 1.56
CA ASN A 16 6.58 -1.92 1.13
C ASN A 16 7.63 -2.44 2.10
N VAL A 17 7.72 -3.77 2.18
CA VAL A 17 8.61 -4.45 3.11
C VAL A 17 9.51 -5.42 2.37
N ARG A 18 10.62 -5.78 3.00
CA ARG A 18 11.46 -6.89 2.56
C ARG A 18 11.47 -7.97 3.62
N TYR A 19 11.31 -9.22 3.19
CA TYR A 19 11.43 -10.38 4.06
C TYR A 19 12.38 -11.38 3.42
N ALA A 20 13.43 -11.77 4.14
CA ALA A 20 14.51 -12.64 3.63
C ALA A 20 15.10 -12.18 2.28
N GLY A 21 15.21 -10.86 2.07
CA GLY A 21 15.68 -10.27 0.82
C GLY A 21 14.63 -10.16 -0.30
N ILE A 22 13.43 -10.71 -0.11
CA ILE A 22 12.35 -10.66 -1.10
C ILE A 22 11.54 -9.37 -0.91
N MET A 23 11.31 -8.63 -1.98
CA MET A 23 10.43 -7.45 -2.00
C MET A 23 8.97 -7.89 -1.92
N ILE A 24 8.22 -7.32 -0.98
CA ILE A 24 6.78 -7.52 -0.85
C ILE A 24 6.10 -6.18 -1.19
N PRO A 25 5.38 -6.09 -2.32
CA PRO A 25 4.70 -4.86 -2.75
C PRO A 25 3.37 -4.69 -1.99
N VAL A 26 3.46 -4.40 -0.70
CA VAL A 26 2.32 -4.28 0.23
C VAL A 26 1.29 -3.28 -0.29
N ASP A 27 1.73 -2.19 -0.89
CA ASP A 27 0.83 -1.17 -1.41
C ASP A 27 -0.04 -1.62 -2.59
N GLU A 28 0.54 -2.38 -3.53
CA GLU A 28 -0.21 -3.01 -4.63
C GLU A 28 -1.16 -4.09 -4.11
N LEU A 29 -0.67 -4.96 -3.21
CA LEU A 29 -1.48 -6.02 -2.61
C LEU A 29 -2.68 -5.46 -1.85
N LEU A 30 -2.48 -4.41 -1.05
CA LEU A 30 -3.58 -3.74 -0.36
C LEU A 30 -4.51 -3.08 -1.37
N GLY A 31 -3.96 -2.48 -2.44
CA GLY A 31 -4.72 -1.93 -3.56
C GLY A 31 -5.77 -2.92 -4.06
N GLU A 32 -5.31 -4.12 -4.43
CA GLU A 32 -6.14 -5.24 -4.90
C GLU A 32 -7.13 -5.74 -3.83
N ILE A 33 -6.69 -5.89 -2.58
CA ILE A 33 -7.58 -6.29 -1.47
C ILE A 33 -8.73 -5.29 -1.32
N GLY A 34 -8.45 -3.99 -1.45
CA GLY A 34 -9.47 -2.95 -1.45
C GLY A 34 -10.54 -3.16 -2.52
N GLU A 35 -10.12 -3.57 -3.72
CA GLU A 35 -11.05 -3.90 -4.81
C GLU A 35 -11.89 -5.14 -4.52
N GLN A 36 -11.28 -6.18 -3.96
CA GLN A 36 -11.97 -7.41 -3.55
C GLN A 36 -13.06 -7.16 -2.49
N VAL A 37 -12.91 -6.14 -1.65
CA VAL A 37 -13.92 -5.75 -0.64
C VAL A 37 -14.90 -4.67 -1.13
N GLY A 38 -14.91 -4.37 -2.42
CA GLY A 38 -15.89 -3.48 -3.06
C GLY A 38 -15.55 -1.98 -3.00
N LEU A 39 -14.27 -1.63 -2.78
CA LEU A 39 -13.78 -0.28 -3.04
C LEU A 39 -13.24 -0.19 -4.48
N LYS A 40 -13.06 1.02 -4.99
CA LYS A 40 -12.40 1.27 -6.27
C LYS A 40 -11.04 1.90 -6.01
N LEU A 41 -9.96 1.23 -6.42
CA LEU A 41 -8.63 1.81 -6.35
C LEU A 41 -8.56 3.04 -7.28
N GLN A 42 -8.15 4.18 -6.74
CA GLN A 42 -7.99 5.42 -7.51
C GLN A 42 -6.52 5.61 -7.89
N HIS A 43 -5.64 5.59 -6.88
CA HIS A 43 -4.23 5.88 -7.05
C HIS A 43 -3.38 5.18 -5.98
N ILE A 44 -2.14 4.87 -6.35
CA ILE A 44 -1.04 4.58 -5.43
C ILE A 44 0.04 5.63 -5.71
N TYR A 45 0.22 6.56 -4.78
CA TYR A 45 1.25 7.59 -4.88
C TYR A 45 2.49 7.17 -4.10
N VAL A 46 3.65 7.17 -4.74
CA VAL A 46 4.93 7.02 -4.03
C VAL A 46 5.25 8.34 -3.33
N LEU A 47 5.30 8.32 -1.99
CA LEU A 47 5.60 9.51 -1.19
C LEU A 47 7.09 9.69 -0.99
N ARG A 48 7.81 8.59 -0.67
CA ARG A 48 9.25 8.58 -0.46
C ARG A 48 9.84 7.17 -0.58
N TYR A 49 11.15 7.11 -0.67
CA TYR A 49 11.92 5.86 -0.53
C TYR A 49 12.60 5.81 0.84
N ARG A 50 12.50 4.67 1.51
CA ARG A 50 13.17 4.37 2.78
C ARG A 50 14.26 3.32 2.56
N GLY A 51 15.29 3.34 3.41
CA GLY A 51 16.23 2.22 3.47
C GLY A 51 15.60 1.00 4.15
N ASN A 52 16.16 -0.17 3.92
CA ASN A 52 15.88 -1.37 4.70
C ASN A 52 16.63 -1.33 6.06
N SER A 53 16.17 -2.15 7.02
CA SER A 53 16.81 -2.24 8.34
C SER A 53 18.29 -2.61 8.24
N SER A 54 19.12 -2.13 9.16
CA SER A 54 20.57 -2.39 9.18
C SER A 54 20.91 -3.90 9.16
N GLN A 55 20.11 -4.73 9.84
CA GLN A 55 20.28 -6.19 9.83
C GLN A 55 20.04 -6.80 8.45
N GLN A 56 19.07 -6.27 7.69
CA GLN A 56 18.80 -6.68 6.31
C GLN A 56 19.87 -6.16 5.36
N MET A 57 20.40 -4.95 5.56
CA MET A 57 21.47 -4.39 4.73
C MET A 57 22.73 -5.26 4.78
N LEU A 58 23.09 -5.77 5.96
CA LEU A 58 24.23 -6.67 6.15
C LEU A 58 24.10 -7.99 5.36
N LYS A 59 22.87 -8.49 5.16
CA LYS A 59 22.61 -9.81 4.55
C LYS A 59 22.13 -9.76 3.10
N HIS A 60 21.42 -8.70 2.71
CA HIS A 60 20.63 -8.63 1.47
C HIS A 60 20.81 -7.31 0.70
N GLN A 61 21.89 -6.57 0.98
CA GLN A 61 22.25 -5.30 0.34
C GLN A 61 21.25 -4.16 0.61
N LYS A 62 21.67 -2.93 0.31
CA LYS A 62 20.82 -1.75 0.45
C LYS A 62 19.94 -1.61 -0.78
N GLU A 63 18.64 -1.86 -0.62
CA GLU A 63 17.65 -1.67 -1.67
C GLU A 63 16.51 -0.81 -1.11
N PRO A 64 16.20 0.34 -1.74
CA PRO A 64 15.18 1.23 -1.24
C PRO A 64 13.78 0.58 -1.28
N VAL A 65 13.01 0.76 -0.22
CA VAL A 65 11.60 0.35 -0.11
C VAL A 65 10.73 1.60 -0.19
N ARG A 66 9.68 1.58 -1.02
CA ARG A 66 8.79 2.73 -1.15
C ARG A 66 7.78 2.81 0.00
N GLU A 67 7.49 4.03 0.44
CA GLU A 67 6.32 4.37 1.24
C GLU A 67 5.33 5.11 0.35
N SER A 68 4.09 4.65 0.36
CA SER A 68 3.06 5.03 -0.58
C SER A 68 1.78 5.46 0.12
N LEU A 69 1.03 6.38 -0.49
CA LEU A 69 -0.36 6.66 -0.16
C LEU A 69 -1.25 5.91 -1.16
N ILE A 70 -2.03 4.96 -0.66
CA ILE A 70 -3.07 4.31 -1.44
C ILE A 70 -4.38 5.07 -1.24
N VAL A 71 -5.08 5.35 -2.32
CA VAL A 71 -6.38 6.02 -2.29
C VAL A 71 -7.42 5.11 -2.91
N TRP A 72 -8.44 4.77 -2.13
CA TRP A 72 -9.65 4.11 -2.65
C TRP A 72 -10.87 5.02 -2.52
N GLN A 73 -11.90 4.68 -3.28
CA GLN A 73 -13.22 5.28 -3.19
C GLN A 73 -14.29 4.20 -3.04
N LYS A 74 -15.27 4.42 -2.15
CA LYS A 74 -16.46 3.55 -2.08
C LYS A 74 -17.34 3.81 -3.30
N HIS A 75 -17.68 2.77 -4.04
CA HIS A 75 -18.65 2.86 -5.13
C HIS A 75 -20.06 3.17 -4.59
N GLN A 76 -20.85 3.99 -5.31
CA GLN A 76 -22.28 4.11 -5.03
C GLN A 76 -22.95 2.72 -5.07
N ARG A 77 -23.66 2.39 -3.99
CA ARG A 77 -24.60 1.27 -4.05
C ARG A 77 -25.81 1.75 -4.83
N LYS A 78 -26.10 1.10 -5.96
CA LYS A 78 -27.39 1.25 -6.65
C LYS A 78 -28.53 0.77 -5.76
#